data_AF-A0A2N1RFH6-F1
#
_entry.id   AF-A0A2N1RFH6-F1
#
_cell.length_a   1.000
_cell.length_b   1.000
_cell.length_c   1.000
_cell.angle_alpha   90.00
_cell.angle_beta   90.00
_cell.angle_gamma   90.00
#
_symmetry.space_group_name_H-M   'P 1'
#
loop_
_entity.id
_entity.type
_entity.pdbx_description
1 polymer ?
#
loop_
_entity_poly.entity_id
_entity_poly.type
_entity_poly.pdbx_seq_one_letter_code
_entity_poly.pdbx_strand_id
1 'polypeptide(L)'
;MKRLVSVLVCFFMLFIGISFLNADIVNAGLPEYHHLFPQAFRGDFARLGIDVDDFTIMLSKEAHRGSGGGIQYSPANWNATWKKYLARNPNASETELYAQAQKMLKESGAAGKFDFYNYQTKQVSKAAIAGAPAMAVSSNWFLSLCAKIGSLAMRLLGGYGWGRTLLAFFAGIGTTVLGWFGIKASHPTTVGVGLLCCIIGILLIIFAIWFILLLYKLVLLPIVVALGAIIKTFLES
;
A
#
# COMPACT_ATOMS: atom_id res chain seq x y z
N MET A 1 -20.94 24.70 -16.07
CA MET A 1 -20.16 23.69 -16.83
C MET A 1 -18.66 24.00 -16.91
N LYS A 2 -18.22 25.10 -17.54
CA LYS A 2 -16.77 25.41 -17.69
C LYS A 2 -15.98 25.35 -16.39
N ARG A 3 -16.52 25.89 -15.29
CA ARG A 3 -15.89 25.85 -13.96
C ARG A 3 -15.75 24.44 -13.35
N LEU A 4 -16.71 23.53 -13.61
CA LEU A 4 -16.67 22.16 -13.07
C LEU A 4 -15.66 21.30 -13.85
N VAL A 5 -15.61 21.45 -15.17
CA VAL A 5 -14.62 20.78 -16.02
C VAL A 5 -13.21 21.26 -15.67
N SER A 6 -13.01 22.57 -15.45
CA SER A 6 -11.73 23.10 -14.98
C SER A 6 -11.33 22.55 -13.62
N VAL A 7 -12.25 22.38 -12.67
CA VAL A 7 -11.94 21.79 -11.35
C VAL A 7 -11.55 20.32 -11.47
N LEU A 8 -12.27 19.52 -12.26
CA LEU A 8 -11.95 18.10 -12.47
C LEU A 8 -10.64 17.90 -13.24
N VAL A 9 -10.37 18.72 -14.25
CA VAL A 9 -9.09 18.72 -14.98
C VAL A 9 -7.95 19.18 -14.08
N CYS A 10 -8.15 20.19 -13.21
CA CYS A 10 -7.14 20.59 -12.23
C CYS A 10 -6.89 19.49 -11.19
N PHE A 11 -7.93 18.80 -10.69
CA PHE A 11 -7.76 17.68 -9.76
C PHE A 11 -7.03 16.51 -10.43
N PHE A 12 -7.34 16.23 -11.71
CA PHE A 12 -6.70 15.19 -12.51
C PHE A 12 -5.24 15.53 -12.86
N MET A 13 -4.96 16.78 -13.25
CA MET A 13 -3.61 17.30 -13.51
C MET A 13 -2.79 17.40 -12.22
N LEU A 14 -3.42 17.68 -11.08
CA LEU A 14 -2.77 17.63 -9.77
C LEU A 14 -2.46 16.19 -9.39
N PHE A 15 -3.37 15.24 -9.66
CA PHE A 15 -3.15 13.81 -9.39
C PHE A 15 -2.05 13.23 -10.28
N ILE A 16 -2.06 13.55 -11.58
CA ILE A 16 -1.00 13.18 -12.53
C ILE A 16 0.31 13.91 -12.16
N GLY A 17 0.26 15.21 -11.91
CA GLY A 17 1.41 16.02 -11.52
C GLY A 17 2.08 15.49 -10.26
N ILE A 18 1.32 15.14 -9.21
CA ILE A 18 1.82 14.51 -7.99
C ILE A 18 2.40 13.12 -8.30
N SER A 19 1.79 12.36 -9.21
CA SER A 19 2.25 11.02 -9.59
C SER A 19 3.53 11.02 -10.44
N PHE A 20 3.79 12.08 -11.22
CA PHE A 20 4.96 12.20 -12.11
C PHE A 20 6.09 13.09 -11.56
N LEU A 21 5.83 13.99 -10.61
CA LEU A 21 6.85 14.93 -10.08
C LEU A 21 7.67 14.41 -8.91
N ASN A 22 7.34 13.25 -8.34
CA ASN A 22 8.13 12.70 -7.23
C ASN A 22 8.86 11.41 -7.66
N ALA A 23 10.13 11.55 -8.03
CA ALA A 23 11.09 10.44 -7.94
C ALA A 23 11.09 9.82 -6.52
N ASP A 24 10.68 10.59 -5.51
CA ASP A 24 10.46 10.15 -4.14
C ASP A 24 9.26 9.20 -3.97
N ILE A 25 8.24 9.19 -4.85
CA ILE A 25 7.14 8.20 -4.79
C ILE A 25 7.65 6.82 -5.22
N VAL A 26 8.48 6.78 -6.27
CA VAL A 26 9.11 5.54 -6.75
C VAL A 26 10.09 5.01 -5.69
N ASN A 27 10.87 5.89 -5.06
CA ASN A 27 11.81 5.51 -4.00
C ASN A 27 11.14 5.18 -2.65
N ALA A 28 9.99 5.81 -2.32
CA ALA A 28 9.19 5.48 -1.16
C ALA A 28 8.45 4.13 -1.30
N GLY A 29 8.20 3.71 -2.56
CA GLY A 29 7.52 2.47 -2.90
C GLY A 29 8.42 1.22 -2.87
N LEU A 30 9.76 1.36 -2.84
CA LEU A 30 10.63 0.19 -2.74
C LEU A 30 10.56 -0.41 -1.32
N PRO A 31 10.15 -1.68 -1.19
CA PRO A 31 10.04 -2.31 0.10
C PRO A 31 11.42 -2.64 0.67
N GLU A 32 11.55 -2.44 1.98
CA GLU A 32 12.69 -2.91 2.75
C GLU A 32 12.26 -4.12 3.59
N TYR A 33 13.17 -5.09 3.70
CA TYR A 33 12.94 -6.28 4.51
C TYR A 33 13.41 -6.00 5.93
N HIS A 34 12.51 -6.20 6.89
CA HIS A 34 12.77 -6.03 8.31
C HIS A 34 12.75 -7.39 8.99
N HIS A 35 13.84 -7.75 9.69
CA HIS A 35 13.88 -8.94 10.53
C HIS A 35 12.97 -8.77 11.73
N LEU A 36 11.95 -9.60 11.81
CA LEU A 36 11.05 -9.61 12.95
C LEU A 36 11.79 -10.03 14.22
N PHE A 37 12.59 -11.08 14.10
CA PHE A 37 13.51 -11.57 15.10
C PHE A 37 14.91 -11.03 14.79
N PRO A 38 15.49 -10.14 15.62
CA PRO A 38 16.74 -9.48 15.29
C PRO A 38 17.91 -10.45 15.13
N GLN A 39 18.75 -10.18 14.13
CA GLN A 39 19.98 -10.95 13.91
C GLN A 39 20.91 -10.94 15.13
N ALA A 40 20.88 -9.88 15.93
CA ALA A 40 21.69 -9.76 17.15
C ALA A 40 21.40 -10.86 18.20
N PHE A 41 20.21 -11.47 18.14
CA PHE A 41 19.79 -12.55 19.05
C PHE A 41 19.55 -13.86 18.29
N ARG A 42 20.16 -14.03 17.11
CA ARG A 42 19.98 -15.24 16.28
C ARG A 42 20.20 -16.53 17.07
N GLY A 43 21.20 -16.57 17.94
CA GLY A 43 21.47 -17.73 18.79
C GLY A 43 20.33 -18.06 19.76
N ASP A 44 19.70 -17.05 20.36
CA ASP A 44 18.58 -17.24 21.28
C ASP A 44 17.36 -17.83 20.56
N PHE A 45 17.07 -17.34 19.34
CA PHE A 45 15.98 -17.81 18.50
C PHE A 45 16.24 -19.20 17.90
N ALA A 46 17.47 -19.47 17.47
CA ALA A 46 17.84 -20.75 16.86
C ALA A 46 17.66 -21.94 17.83
N ARG A 47 17.86 -21.72 19.15
CA ARG A 47 17.57 -22.75 20.18
C ARG A 47 16.11 -23.18 20.21
N LEU A 48 15.20 -22.35 19.68
CA LEU A 48 13.76 -22.59 19.64
C LEU A 48 13.29 -22.99 18.23
N GLY A 49 14.22 -23.34 17.32
CA GLY A 49 13.89 -23.75 15.96
C GLY A 49 13.53 -22.60 15.01
N ILE A 50 13.72 -21.34 15.43
CA ILE A 50 13.44 -20.17 14.60
C ILE A 50 14.69 -19.80 13.79
N ASP A 51 14.63 -19.96 12.46
CA ASP A 51 15.57 -19.30 11.55
C ASP A 51 15.13 -17.86 11.29
N VAL A 52 15.83 -16.89 11.89
CA VAL A 52 15.49 -15.46 11.78
C VAL A 52 15.39 -14.97 10.34
N ASP A 53 16.10 -15.58 9.39
CA ASP A 53 16.03 -15.16 7.99
C ASP A 53 14.69 -15.53 7.36
N ASP A 54 13.98 -16.55 7.85
CA ASP A 54 12.63 -16.92 7.39
C ASP A 54 11.52 -16.03 7.96
N PHE A 55 11.84 -15.12 8.88
CA PHE A 55 10.88 -14.23 9.53
C PHE A 55 11.19 -12.77 9.24
N THR A 56 11.23 -12.42 7.96
CA THR A 56 11.27 -11.02 7.54
C THR A 56 9.94 -10.54 6.98
N ILE A 57 9.62 -9.29 7.26
CA ILE A 57 8.43 -8.62 6.76
C ILE A 57 8.82 -7.52 5.79
N MET A 58 8.01 -7.30 4.75
CA MET A 58 8.20 -6.20 3.81
C MET A 58 7.48 -4.94 4.29
N LEU A 59 8.27 -3.89 4.53
CA LEU A 59 7.81 -2.58 4.93
C LEU A 59 8.12 -1.56 3.85
N SER A 60 7.34 -0.49 3.73
CA SER A 60 7.81 0.69 2.98
C SER A 60 9.04 1.28 3.67
N LYS A 61 9.90 1.97 2.92
CA LYS A 61 11.08 2.64 3.47
C LYS A 61 10.73 3.55 4.64
N GLU A 62 9.63 4.30 4.55
CA GLU A 62 9.13 5.16 5.64
C GLU A 62 8.70 4.35 6.86
N ALA A 63 7.97 3.25 6.67
CA ALA A 63 7.59 2.38 7.78
C ALA A 63 8.81 1.71 8.43
N HIS A 64 9.86 1.41 7.68
CA HIS A 64 11.08 0.80 8.20
C HIS A 64 11.97 1.84 8.92
N ARG A 65 12.27 2.96 8.27
CA ARG A 65 13.34 3.92 8.64
C ARG A 65 12.88 5.36 8.85
N GLY A 66 11.59 5.65 8.71
CA GLY A 66 11.06 7.02 8.81
C GLY A 66 11.47 7.72 10.11
N SER A 67 11.91 8.97 10.02
CA SER A 67 12.34 9.79 11.16
C SER A 67 11.18 10.09 12.14
N GLY A 68 9.92 9.96 11.68
CA GLY A 68 8.71 10.02 12.49
C GLY A 68 8.35 8.72 13.23
N GLY A 69 9.33 7.87 13.55
CA GLY A 69 9.12 6.63 14.30
C GLY A 69 8.83 5.41 13.42
N GLY A 70 9.56 5.24 12.32
CA GLY A 70 9.66 3.95 11.63
C GLY A 70 10.11 2.84 12.60
N ILE A 71 9.84 1.58 12.29
CA ILE A 71 10.06 0.46 13.23
C ILE A 71 11.51 0.39 13.72
N GLN A 72 12.48 0.79 12.88
CA GLN A 72 13.89 0.87 13.24
C GLN A 72 14.22 1.98 14.25
N TYR A 73 13.48 3.10 14.24
CA TYR A 73 13.72 4.30 15.07
C TYR A 73 12.61 4.63 16.06
N SER A 74 11.62 3.73 16.21
CA SER A 74 10.58 3.81 17.23
C SER A 74 11.21 4.08 18.61
N PRO A 75 10.57 4.86 19.51
CA PRO A 75 11.07 5.14 20.86
C PRO A 75 11.44 3.90 21.68
N ALA A 76 10.90 2.73 21.30
CA ALA A 76 11.18 1.46 21.94
C ALA A 76 12.49 0.80 21.48
N ASN A 77 13.03 1.17 20.30
CA ASN A 77 14.16 0.55 19.60
C ASN A 77 14.00 -0.98 19.49
N TRP A 78 13.66 -1.49 18.31
CA TRP A 78 13.30 -2.89 18.07
C TRP A 78 14.24 -3.90 18.77
N ASN A 79 15.55 -3.71 18.64
CA ASN A 79 16.55 -4.57 19.28
C ASN A 79 16.58 -4.41 20.80
N ALA A 80 16.38 -3.19 21.31
CA ALA A 80 16.35 -2.94 22.76
C ALA A 80 15.11 -3.58 23.41
N THR A 81 13.94 -3.55 22.76
CA THR A 81 12.74 -4.25 23.25
C THR A 81 12.96 -5.75 23.28
N TRP A 82 13.53 -6.34 22.23
CA TRP A 82 13.89 -7.76 22.20
C TRP A 82 14.88 -8.12 23.29
N LYS A 83 15.95 -7.33 23.48
CA LYS A 83 16.94 -7.54 24.54
C LYS A 83 16.27 -7.60 25.92
N LYS A 84 15.38 -6.65 26.22
CA LYS A 84 14.65 -6.59 27.49
C LYS A 84 13.71 -7.78 27.67
N TYR A 85 13.02 -8.18 26.59
CA TYR A 85 12.09 -9.30 26.63
C TYR A 85 12.82 -10.62 26.88
N LEU A 86 13.87 -10.92 26.13
CA LEU A 86 14.65 -12.16 26.27
C LEU A 86 15.33 -12.25 27.64
N ALA A 87 15.84 -11.12 28.16
CA ALA A 87 16.43 -11.09 29.50
C ALA A 87 15.43 -11.41 30.63
N ARG A 88 14.15 -11.04 30.45
CA ARG A 88 13.09 -11.31 31.43
C ARG A 88 12.45 -12.68 31.25
N ASN A 89 12.54 -13.25 30.04
CA ASN A 89 11.90 -14.50 29.67
C ASN A 89 12.93 -15.45 29.03
N PRO A 90 13.94 -15.93 29.79
CA PRO A 90 15.03 -16.75 29.23
C PRO A 90 14.56 -18.08 28.65
N ASN A 91 13.38 -18.55 29.06
CA ASN A 91 12.75 -19.79 28.62
C ASN A 91 11.46 -19.54 27.81
N ALA A 92 11.34 -18.37 27.17
CA ALA A 92 10.18 -18.06 26.34
C ALA A 92 9.96 -19.15 25.28
N SER A 93 8.74 -19.64 25.18
CA SER A 93 8.30 -20.55 24.12
C SER A 93 8.22 -19.83 22.77
N GLU A 94 8.21 -20.58 21.68
CA GLU A 94 8.02 -20.05 20.32
C GLU A 94 6.74 -19.19 20.21
N THR A 95 5.63 -19.66 20.80
CA THR A 95 4.35 -18.93 20.83
C THR A 95 4.46 -17.58 21.53
N GLU A 96 5.20 -17.50 22.63
CA GLU A 96 5.41 -16.26 23.37
C GLU A 96 6.26 -15.26 22.57
N LEU A 97 7.26 -15.76 21.81
CA LEU A 97 8.04 -14.93 20.91
C LEU A 97 7.19 -14.35 19.78
N TYR A 98 6.31 -15.14 19.16
CA TYR A 98 5.37 -14.61 18.16
C TYR A 98 4.41 -13.58 18.76
N ALA A 99 3.87 -13.85 19.95
CA ALA A 99 2.99 -12.91 20.64
C ALA A 99 3.70 -11.58 20.94
N GLN A 100 4.96 -11.63 21.38
CA GLN A 100 5.79 -10.45 21.59
C GLN A 100 6.06 -9.70 20.29
N ALA A 101 6.40 -10.41 19.21
CA ALA A 101 6.61 -9.80 17.90
C ALA A 101 5.35 -9.08 17.38
N GLN A 102 4.19 -9.71 17.52
CA GLN A 102 2.90 -9.13 17.15
C GLN A 102 2.59 -7.88 17.98
N LYS A 103 2.86 -7.92 19.29
CA LYS A 103 2.74 -6.77 20.19
C LYS A 103 3.62 -5.61 19.72
N MET A 104 4.88 -5.87 19.40
CA MET A 104 5.83 -4.84 18.95
C MET A 104 5.40 -4.23 17.62
N LEU A 105 4.89 -5.03 16.67
CA LEU A 105 4.32 -4.49 15.43
C LEU A 105 3.13 -3.57 15.71
N LYS A 106 2.22 -3.98 16.60
CA LYS A 106 1.05 -3.17 16.98
C LYS A 106 1.48 -1.84 17.60
N GLU A 107 2.44 -1.87 18.53
CA GLU A 107 2.98 -0.68 19.21
C GLU A 107 3.74 0.25 18.26
N SER A 108 4.32 -0.30 17.18
CA SER A 108 4.96 0.53 16.15
C SER A 108 3.97 1.31 15.26
N GLY A 109 2.67 1.02 15.39
CA GLY A 109 1.61 1.55 14.54
C GLY A 109 1.47 0.82 13.20
N ALA A 110 2.21 -0.27 13.00
CA ALA A 110 2.11 -1.10 11.81
C ALA A 110 0.76 -1.83 11.78
N ALA A 111 0.01 -1.68 10.70
CA ALA A 111 -1.31 -2.28 10.50
C ALA A 111 -1.35 -3.18 9.26
N GLY A 112 -2.26 -4.15 9.27
CA GLY A 112 -2.49 -5.08 8.17
C GLY A 112 -1.97 -6.49 8.42
N LYS A 113 -1.91 -7.27 7.33
CA LYS A 113 -1.37 -8.63 7.32
C LYS A 113 0.07 -8.59 6.80
N PHE A 114 0.97 -9.25 7.52
CA PHE A 114 2.37 -9.40 7.13
C PHE A 114 2.59 -10.85 6.68
N ASP A 115 2.94 -11.01 5.41
CA ASP A 115 3.50 -12.27 4.92
C ASP A 115 5.00 -12.32 5.29
N PHE A 116 5.52 -13.52 5.53
CA PHE A 116 6.93 -13.72 5.81
C PHE A 116 7.72 -14.03 4.54
N TYR A 117 8.90 -13.46 4.47
CA TYR A 117 9.85 -13.61 3.40
C TYR A 117 11.19 -14.09 3.96
N ASN A 118 11.90 -14.87 3.17
CA ASN A 118 13.28 -15.22 3.47
C ASN A 118 14.19 -14.03 3.11
N TYR A 119 15.01 -13.58 4.07
CA TYR A 119 15.86 -12.41 3.89
C TYR A 119 16.89 -12.59 2.78
N GLN A 120 17.37 -13.80 2.54
CA GLN A 120 18.44 -14.07 1.59
C GLN A 120 17.86 -14.19 0.17
N THR A 121 16.80 -14.97 0.01
CA THR A 121 16.20 -15.24 -1.31
C THR A 121 15.20 -14.17 -1.75
N LYS A 122 14.69 -13.38 -0.80
CA LYS A 122 13.60 -12.40 -1.00
C LYS A 122 12.28 -13.01 -1.45
N GLN A 123 12.15 -14.33 -1.37
CA GLN A 123 10.94 -15.08 -1.68
C GLN A 123 10.09 -15.32 -0.43
N VAL A 124 8.84 -15.73 -0.60
CA VAL A 124 7.97 -16.14 0.52
C VAL A 124 8.67 -17.24 1.31
N SER A 125 8.73 -17.10 2.64
CA SER A 125 9.52 -17.99 3.48
C SER A 125 8.88 -19.36 3.67
N LYS A 126 9.71 -20.36 4.01
CA LYS A 126 9.23 -21.68 4.39
C LYS A 126 8.35 -21.64 5.64
N ALA A 127 8.64 -20.73 6.58
CA ALA A 127 7.81 -20.51 7.76
C ALA A 127 6.37 -20.09 7.39
N ALA A 128 6.19 -19.21 6.39
CA ALA A 128 4.86 -18.87 5.89
C ALA A 128 4.14 -20.07 5.26
N ILE A 129 4.88 -20.98 4.61
CA ILE A 129 4.36 -22.20 3.99
C ILE A 129 3.99 -23.25 5.04
N ALA A 130 4.77 -23.35 6.12
CA ALA A 130 4.58 -24.30 7.22
C ALA A 130 3.47 -23.90 8.20
N GLY A 131 2.74 -22.81 7.92
CA GLY A 131 1.61 -22.38 8.74
C GLY A 131 2.00 -21.62 10.01
N ALA A 132 3.21 -21.04 10.06
CA ALA A 132 3.54 -20.07 11.10
C ALA A 132 2.43 -19.01 11.16
N PRO A 133 1.97 -18.62 12.38
CA PRO A 133 0.80 -17.79 12.52
C PRO A 133 1.00 -16.49 11.73
N ALA A 134 0.16 -16.27 10.72
CA ALA A 134 0.20 -15.02 9.97
C ALA A 134 -0.03 -13.88 10.96
N MET A 135 0.92 -12.94 11.02
CA MET A 135 0.77 -11.81 11.94
C MET A 135 -0.18 -10.80 11.35
N ALA A 136 -1.45 -10.93 11.75
CA ALA A 136 -2.47 -9.93 11.52
C ALA A 136 -2.39 -8.90 12.65
N VAL A 137 -2.00 -7.67 12.34
CA VAL A 137 -1.81 -6.60 13.32
C VAL A 137 -3.00 -5.63 13.32
N SER A 138 -3.95 -5.78 12.39
CA SER A 138 -5.24 -5.08 12.46
C SER A 138 -6.43 -5.98 12.12
N SER A 139 -7.54 -5.76 12.83
CA SER A 139 -8.86 -6.38 12.59
C SER A 139 -9.68 -5.63 11.55
N ASN A 140 -9.11 -4.64 10.86
CA ASN A 140 -9.83 -3.87 9.87
C ASN A 140 -10.01 -4.72 8.60
N TRP A 141 -11.25 -5.12 8.34
CA TRP A 141 -11.61 -5.96 7.19
C TRP A 141 -11.18 -5.35 5.86
N PHE A 142 -11.22 -4.02 5.72
CA PHE A 142 -10.81 -3.31 4.51
C PHE A 142 -9.30 -3.38 4.29
N LEU A 143 -8.49 -3.14 5.33
CA LEU A 143 -7.03 -3.28 5.22
C LEU A 143 -6.63 -4.73 4.95
N SER A 144 -7.35 -5.70 5.52
CA SER A 144 -7.16 -7.12 5.22
C SER A 144 -7.47 -7.46 3.76
N LEU A 145 -8.57 -6.92 3.22
CA LEU A 145 -8.91 -7.05 1.80
C LEU A 145 -7.83 -6.43 0.91
N CYS A 146 -7.36 -5.22 1.22
CA CYS A 146 -6.28 -4.56 0.50
C CYS A 146 -5.00 -5.41 0.52
N ALA A 147 -4.61 -5.94 1.68
CA ALA A 147 -3.46 -6.83 1.79
C ALA A 147 -3.59 -8.06 0.88
N LYS A 148 -4.76 -8.70 0.84
CA LYS A 148 -5.03 -9.86 -0.04
C LYS A 148 -4.90 -9.49 -1.52
N ILE A 149 -5.49 -8.37 -1.93
CA ILE A 149 -5.42 -7.87 -3.30
C ILE A 149 -3.97 -7.56 -3.68
N GLY A 150 -3.22 -6.88 -2.81
CA GLY A 150 -1.83 -6.56 -3.07
C GLY A 150 -0.92 -7.78 -3.10
N SER A 151 -1.09 -8.74 -2.19
CA SER A 151 -0.34 -10.01 -2.24
C SER A 151 -0.62 -10.77 -3.54
N LEU A 152 -1.87 -10.78 -4.02
CA LEU A 152 -2.20 -11.37 -5.33
C LEU A 152 -1.51 -10.64 -6.48
N ALA A 153 -1.58 -9.31 -6.51
CA ALA A 153 -0.91 -8.50 -7.52
C ALA A 153 0.61 -8.74 -7.52
N MET A 154 1.24 -8.81 -6.34
CA MET A 154 2.66 -9.10 -6.20
C MET A 154 3.04 -10.47 -6.74
N ARG A 155 2.21 -11.50 -6.52
CA ARG A 155 2.43 -12.85 -7.07
C ARG A 155 2.32 -12.88 -8.59
N LEU A 156 1.35 -12.17 -9.16
CA LEU A 156 1.12 -12.14 -10.60
C LEU A 156 2.15 -11.28 -11.36
N LEU A 157 2.57 -10.17 -10.76
CA LEU A 157 3.36 -9.14 -11.45
C LEU A 157 4.83 -9.11 -11.00
N GLY A 158 5.14 -9.51 -9.76
CA GLY A 158 6.46 -9.32 -9.15
C GLY A 158 7.61 -10.11 -9.79
N GLY A 159 7.28 -11.15 -10.56
CA GLY A 159 8.22 -11.93 -11.36
C GLY A 159 8.75 -11.19 -12.58
N TYR A 160 8.10 -10.11 -13.03
CA TYR A 160 8.45 -9.37 -14.24
C TYR A 160 9.09 -8.02 -13.90
N GLY A 161 10.09 -7.59 -14.67
CA GLY A 161 10.76 -6.30 -14.47
C GLY A 161 9.79 -5.12 -14.48
N TRP A 162 8.92 -5.04 -15.49
CA TRP A 162 7.88 -4.02 -15.60
C TRP A 162 6.82 -4.15 -14.47
N GLY A 163 6.53 -5.38 -14.04
CA GLY A 163 5.57 -5.65 -12.98
C GLY A 163 6.05 -5.10 -11.63
N ARG A 164 7.36 -5.14 -11.35
CA ARG A 164 7.93 -4.50 -10.15
C ARG A 164 7.76 -2.99 -10.16
N THR A 165 8.00 -2.33 -11.30
CA THR A 165 7.78 -0.89 -11.43
C THR A 165 6.31 -0.53 -11.19
N LEU A 166 5.39 -1.32 -11.74
CA LEU A 166 3.96 -1.12 -11.56
C LEU A 166 3.52 -1.33 -10.09
N LEU A 167 4.06 -2.36 -9.42
CA LEU A 167 3.81 -2.59 -8.00
C LEU A 167 4.36 -1.46 -7.12
N ALA A 168 5.54 -0.92 -7.43
CA ALA A 168 6.11 0.22 -6.73
C ALA A 168 5.25 1.48 -6.89
N PHE A 169 4.72 1.72 -8.10
CA PHE A 169 3.76 2.80 -8.35
C PHE A 169 2.50 2.66 -7.50
N PHE A 170 1.87 1.47 -7.47
CA PHE A 170 0.71 1.23 -6.60
C PHE A 170 1.05 1.38 -5.12
N ALA A 171 2.18 0.84 -4.68
CA ALA A 171 2.65 1.00 -3.30
C ALA A 171 2.80 2.49 -2.93
N GLY A 172 3.36 3.31 -3.83
CA GLY A 172 3.52 4.74 -3.63
C GLY A 172 2.20 5.50 -3.46
N ILE A 173 1.19 5.20 -4.31
CA ILE A 173 -0.16 5.75 -4.15
C ILE A 173 -0.77 5.32 -2.81
N GLY A 174 -0.71 4.03 -2.50
CA GLY A 174 -1.28 3.51 -1.26
C GLY A 174 -0.62 4.06 -0.01
N THR A 175 0.71 4.20 0.00
CA THR A 175 1.46 4.84 1.09
C THR A 175 1.05 6.30 1.26
N THR A 176 0.87 7.05 0.16
CA THR A 176 0.40 8.44 0.22
C THR A 176 -0.99 8.53 0.85
N VAL A 177 -1.94 7.74 0.36
CA VAL A 177 -3.32 7.74 0.85
C VAL A 177 -3.39 7.33 2.32
N LEU A 178 -2.71 6.26 2.72
CA LEU A 178 -2.69 5.81 4.11
C LEU A 178 -1.96 6.80 5.03
N GLY A 179 -0.93 7.46 4.53
CA GLY A 179 -0.20 8.52 5.21
C GLY A 179 -1.08 9.70 5.62
N TRP A 180 -2.06 10.09 4.78
CA TRP A 180 -3.06 11.12 5.14
C TRP A 180 -3.89 10.78 6.38
N PHE A 181 -4.03 9.50 6.70
CA PHE A 181 -4.73 9.01 7.89
C PHE A 181 -3.77 8.59 9.01
N GLY A 182 -2.46 8.80 8.85
CA GLY A 182 -1.45 8.34 9.81
C GLY A 182 -1.34 6.81 9.92
N ILE A 183 -1.82 6.07 8.92
CA ILE A 183 -1.82 4.60 8.94
C ILE A 183 -0.50 4.10 8.34
N LYS A 184 0.31 3.40 9.14
CA LYS A 184 1.47 2.65 8.65
C LYS A 184 1.01 1.25 8.27
N ALA A 185 1.29 0.79 7.05
CA ALA A 185 0.78 -0.49 6.56
C ALA A 185 1.87 -1.35 5.91
N SER A 186 1.63 -2.66 5.85
CA SER A 186 2.49 -3.60 5.13
C SER A 186 2.56 -3.28 3.63
N HIS A 187 3.66 -3.66 2.98
CA HIS A 187 3.82 -3.40 1.54
C HIS A 187 2.69 -4.01 0.68
N PRO A 188 2.21 -5.25 0.91
CA PRO A 188 1.02 -5.75 0.21
C PRO A 188 -0.22 -4.89 0.46
N THR A 189 -0.41 -4.36 1.67
CA THR A 189 -1.54 -3.47 1.97
C THR A 189 -1.45 -2.16 1.19
N THR A 190 -0.27 -1.55 1.11
CA THR A 190 -0.08 -0.31 0.34
C THR A 190 -0.29 -0.54 -1.15
N VAL A 191 0.24 -1.64 -1.71
CA VAL A 191 -0.04 -2.05 -3.11
C VAL A 191 -1.55 -2.20 -3.34
N GLY A 192 -2.26 -2.89 -2.45
CA GLY A 192 -3.70 -3.11 -2.58
C GLY A 192 -4.52 -1.82 -2.53
N VAL A 193 -4.20 -0.92 -1.60
CA VAL A 193 -4.85 0.41 -1.51
C VAL A 193 -4.60 1.20 -2.79
N GLY A 194 -3.35 1.26 -3.26
CA GLY A 194 -3.01 2.00 -4.47
C GLY A 194 -3.70 1.46 -5.72
N LEU A 195 -3.82 0.14 -5.84
CA LEU A 195 -4.54 -0.50 -6.93
C LEU A 195 -6.03 -0.14 -6.90
N LEU A 196 -6.68 -0.22 -5.73
CA LEU A 196 -8.09 0.17 -5.57
C LEU A 196 -8.32 1.65 -5.89
N CYS A 197 -7.42 2.54 -5.45
CA CYS A 197 -7.48 3.96 -5.79
C CYS A 197 -7.40 4.20 -7.30
N CYS A 198 -6.52 3.48 -8.01
CA CYS A 198 -6.43 3.57 -9.47
C CYS A 198 -7.71 3.09 -10.15
N ILE A 199 -8.27 1.96 -9.72
CA ILE A 199 -9.53 1.42 -10.27
C ILE A 199 -10.67 2.42 -10.08
N ILE A 200 -10.84 2.94 -8.86
CA ILE A 200 -11.87 3.95 -8.55
C ILE A 200 -11.66 5.20 -9.40
N GLY A 201 -10.42 5.68 -9.52
CA GLY A 201 -10.08 6.83 -10.36
C GLY A 201 -10.48 6.63 -11.83
N ILE A 202 -10.18 5.46 -12.41
CA ILE A 202 -10.57 5.10 -13.78
C ILE A 202 -12.09 5.07 -13.92
N LEU A 203 -12.80 4.44 -12.98
CA LEU A 203 -14.27 4.36 -13.00
C LEU A 203 -14.91 5.75 -12.92
N LEU A 204 -14.36 6.66 -12.11
CA LEU A 204 -14.82 8.05 -12.02
C LEU A 204 -14.58 8.82 -13.33
N ILE A 205 -13.47 8.57 -14.01
CA ILE A 205 -13.17 9.17 -15.32
C ILE A 205 -14.18 8.67 -16.36
N ILE A 206 -14.42 7.35 -16.42
CA ILE A 206 -15.40 6.75 -17.34
C ILE A 206 -16.79 7.34 -17.07
N PHE A 207 -17.19 7.42 -15.80
CA PHE A 207 -18.46 8.02 -15.41
C PHE A 207 -18.56 9.50 -15.81
N ALA A 208 -17.50 10.28 -15.61
CA ALA A 208 -17.48 11.69 -16.00
C ALA A 208 -17.60 11.87 -17.52
N ILE A 209 -16.90 11.05 -18.31
CA ILE A 209 -17.00 11.05 -19.78
C ILE A 209 -18.43 10.72 -20.19
N TRP A 210 -18.98 9.62 -19.66
CA TRP A 210 -20.36 9.21 -19.93
C TRP A 210 -21.36 10.32 -19.59
N PHE A 211 -21.20 10.98 -18.44
CA PHE A 211 -22.06 12.06 -18.00
C PHE A 211 -21.95 13.30 -18.89
N ILE A 212 -20.75 13.67 -19.35
CA ILE A 212 -20.54 14.76 -20.31
C ILE A 212 -21.23 14.46 -21.64
N LEU A 213 -21.09 13.23 -22.15
CA LEU A 213 -21.76 12.79 -23.38
C LEU A 213 -23.28 12.80 -23.23
N LEU A 214 -23.78 12.42 -22.05
CA LEU A 214 -25.20 12.49 -21.73
C LEU A 214 -25.70 13.94 -21.73
N LEU A 215 -24.99 14.87 -21.08
CA LEU A 215 -25.32 16.29 -21.10
C LEU A 215 -25.27 16.89 -22.50
N TYR A 216 -24.27 16.53 -23.30
CA TYR A 216 -24.18 16.95 -24.69
C TYR A 216 -25.41 16.50 -25.47
N LYS A 217 -25.81 15.23 -25.34
CA LYS A 217 -26.96 14.66 -26.05
C LYS A 217 -28.30 15.25 -25.60
N LEU A 218 -28.48 15.48 -24.29
CA LEU A 218 -29.78 15.92 -23.74
C LEU A 218 -29.97 17.44 -23.76
N VAL A 219 -28.89 18.22 -23.71
CA VAL A 219 -28.98 19.68 -23.57
C VAL A 219 -28.40 20.39 -24.77
N LEU A 220 -27.14 20.13 -25.12
CA LEU A 220 -26.43 20.91 -26.14
C LEU A 220 -26.92 20.58 -27.54
N LEU A 221 -27.12 19.30 -27.86
CA LEU A 221 -27.53 18.86 -29.19
C LEU A 221 -28.91 19.42 -29.59
N PRO A 222 -29.98 19.37 -28.75
CA PRO A 222 -31.25 20.00 -29.09
C PRO A 222 -31.15 21.51 -29.31
N ILE A 223 -30.33 22.21 -28.52
CA ILE A 223 -30.11 23.65 -28.68
C ILE A 223 -29.44 23.96 -30.02
N VAL A 224 -28.39 23.21 -30.38
CA VAL A 224 -27.70 23.38 -31.67
C VAL A 224 -28.63 23.10 -32.85
N VAL A 225 -29.44 22.05 -32.76
CA VAL A 225 -30.45 21.72 -33.79
C VAL A 225 -31.49 22.84 -33.92
N ALA A 226 -32.01 23.36 -32.81
CA ALA A 226 -32.98 24.44 -32.81
C ALA A 226 -32.41 25.73 -33.40
N LEU A 227 -31.19 26.11 -33.03
CA LEU A 227 -30.50 27.28 -33.60
C LEU A 227 -30.24 27.12 -35.10
N GLY A 228 -29.83 25.92 -35.53
CA GLY A 228 -29.64 25.62 -36.95
C GLY A 228 -30.94 25.79 -37.75
N ALA A 229 -32.07 25.35 -37.20
CA ALA A 229 -33.38 25.56 -37.82
C ALA A 229 -33.75 27.04 -37.93
N ILE A 230 -33.53 27.82 -36.87
CA ILE A 230 -33.81 29.28 -36.85
C ILE A 230 -32.97 30.02 -37.91
N ILE A 231 -31.67 29.73 -37.98
CA ILE A 231 -30.75 30.35 -38.96
C ILE A 231 -31.20 30.01 -40.38
N LYS A 232 -31.58 28.76 -40.64
CA LYS A 232 -32.07 28.33 -41.96
C LYS A 232 -33.30 29.14 -42.38
N THR A 233 -34.29 29.29 -41.51
CA THR A 233 -35.50 30.07 -41.80
C THR A 233 -35.19 31.53 -42.13
N PHE A 234 -34.23 32.15 -41.44
CA PHE A 234 -33.83 33.54 -41.69
C PHE A 234 -33.09 33.74 -43.03
N LEU A 235 -32.35 32.73 -43.50
CA LEU A 235 -31.65 32.81 -44.78
C LEU A 235 -32.57 32.56 -45.98
N GLU A 236 -33.70 31.90 -45.77
CA GLU A 236 -34.70 31.60 -46.81
C GLU A 236 -35.75 32.71 -46.96
N SER A 237 -35.78 33.70 -46.05
CA SER A 237 -36.66 34.89 -46.09
C SER A 237 -35.99 36.10 -46.74
#